data_AF-A0A1V4KRJ9-F1
#
_entry.id   AF-A0A1V4KRJ9-F1
#
_cell.length_a   1.000
_cell.length_b   1.000
_cell.length_c   1.000
_cell.angle_alpha   90.00
_cell.angle_beta   90.00
_cell.angle_gamma   90.00
#
_symmetry.space_group_name_H-M   'P 1'
#
loop_
_entity.id
_entity.type
_entity.pdbx_description
1 polymer ?
#
loop_
_entity_poly.entity_id
_entity_poly.type
_entity_poly.pdbx_seq_one_letter_code
_entity_poly.pdbx_strand_id
1 'polypeptide(L)'
;MSDSLLHCRNTRIYLTSSTYVRTEVNYTEEVEDPVDSDGEVLGFENLVFSIFEFVHALLENNKFKSTVKKALPELIYYILLYMQITEEQIKVWTANPQQFVEDEDDDTFSYTVRIAAQDLLLAVAADFQNESATALAAAATRHLQEAEQAKNNGAEHWWKIHEACMLALGSVKSIITDSVKNGRIHFDMHGFLTNVVLADLNLSVSPFLLGRALWAASRFTVAMSPELIQQFLQATVSGLHETQPPSVRISAVRAIWGYCDQLKISESTHVLQPFLPSILDGLIHLATQFSSEVLNLVMETLCIVCTVDPAFTASVENKICPFTIAIFLKYSNDPVVASLAQDIFKELAQIEACQGPMQMRLIPTLVSIMQAPADKIPAGLCAVSAPGEVIPCSLTYGRVLCDVQSRFETTRQQWL
;
A
#
# COMPACT_ATOMS: atom_id res chain seq x y z
N MET A 1 20.88 -31.68 -24.43
CA MET A 1 20.50 -30.45 -25.15
C MET A 1 19.55 -29.57 -24.35
N SER A 2 18.57 -30.12 -23.60
CA SER A 2 17.73 -29.35 -22.65
C SER A 2 18.54 -28.71 -21.51
N ASP A 3 19.49 -29.45 -20.93
CA ASP A 3 20.23 -28.99 -19.74
C ASP A 3 21.27 -27.91 -20.06
N SER A 4 21.86 -27.94 -21.26
CA SER A 4 22.82 -26.94 -21.72
C SER A 4 22.15 -25.59 -22.03
N LEU A 5 20.90 -25.62 -22.51
CA LEU A 5 20.08 -24.42 -22.73
C LEU A 5 19.56 -23.83 -21.41
N LEU A 6 19.22 -24.68 -20.42
CA LEU A 6 18.87 -24.23 -19.07
C LEU A 6 20.07 -23.58 -18.37
N HIS A 7 21.26 -24.17 -18.50
CA HIS A 7 22.49 -23.64 -17.91
C HIS A 7 22.88 -22.29 -18.52
N CYS A 8 22.90 -22.14 -19.85
CA CYS A 8 23.15 -20.85 -20.51
C CYS A 8 22.09 -19.78 -20.19
N ARG A 9 20.82 -20.18 -19.97
CA ARG A 9 19.74 -19.26 -19.58
C ARG A 9 19.89 -18.76 -18.14
N ASN A 10 20.22 -19.66 -17.20
CA ASN A 10 20.50 -19.30 -15.82
C ASN A 10 21.72 -18.37 -15.72
N THR A 11 22.76 -18.60 -16.54
CA THR A 11 23.92 -17.71 -16.59
C THR A 11 23.56 -16.31 -17.07
N ARG A 12 22.71 -16.14 -18.09
CA ARG A 12 22.34 -14.80 -18.58
C ARG A 12 21.46 -14.02 -17.61
N ILE A 13 20.41 -14.64 -17.05
CA ILE A 13 19.53 -13.98 -16.07
C ILE A 13 20.34 -13.58 -14.82
N TYR A 14 21.24 -14.48 -14.36
CA TYR A 14 22.16 -14.20 -13.26
C TYR A 14 23.12 -13.04 -13.56
N LEU A 15 23.78 -13.03 -14.73
CA LEU A 15 24.67 -11.93 -15.08
C LEU A 15 23.91 -10.61 -15.18
N THR A 16 22.69 -10.63 -15.72
CA THR A 16 21.89 -9.41 -15.82
C THR A 16 21.46 -8.90 -14.44
N SER A 17 21.02 -9.78 -13.54
CA SER A 17 20.60 -9.36 -12.19
C SER A 17 21.80 -8.89 -11.37
N SER A 18 22.94 -9.56 -11.47
CA SER A 18 24.17 -9.13 -10.79
C SER A 18 24.67 -7.79 -11.31
N THR A 19 24.51 -7.52 -12.61
CA THR A 19 24.90 -6.22 -13.19
C THR A 19 23.95 -5.14 -12.70
N TYR A 20 22.63 -5.32 -12.83
CA TYR A 20 21.61 -4.39 -12.32
C TYR A 20 21.80 -4.06 -10.84
N VAL A 21 22.04 -5.08 -10.00
CA VAL A 21 22.21 -4.86 -8.55
C VAL A 21 23.45 -4.00 -8.27
N ARG A 22 24.49 -4.13 -9.09
CA ARG A 22 25.74 -3.37 -8.92
C ARG A 22 25.66 -1.97 -9.53
N THR A 23 25.02 -1.80 -10.69
CA THR A 23 25.03 -0.54 -11.45
C THR A 23 23.80 0.33 -11.22
N GLU A 24 22.72 -0.21 -10.68
CA GLU A 24 21.49 0.56 -10.39
C GLU A 24 21.12 0.47 -8.91
N VAL A 25 20.97 -0.75 -8.37
CA VAL A 25 20.43 -0.93 -7.01
C VAL A 25 21.35 -0.33 -5.96
N ASN A 26 22.63 -0.66 -6.00
CA ASN A 26 23.64 -0.25 -5.01
C ASN A 26 24.71 0.68 -5.60
N TYR A 27 24.40 1.32 -6.72
CA TYR A 27 25.33 2.22 -7.36
C TYR A 27 25.39 3.54 -6.61
N THR A 28 26.61 3.89 -6.17
CA THR A 28 26.95 5.22 -5.69
C THR A 28 27.64 5.96 -6.84
N GLU A 29 27.36 7.26 -7.01
CA GLU A 29 27.74 8.14 -8.13
C GLU A 29 29.26 8.23 -8.46
N GLU A 30 30.11 7.41 -7.82
CA GLU A 30 31.56 7.39 -7.97
C GLU A 30 32.08 6.47 -9.10
N VAL A 31 31.22 5.84 -9.92
CA VAL A 31 31.65 4.85 -10.93
C VAL A 31 31.19 5.26 -12.34
N GLU A 32 32.09 5.67 -13.24
CA GLU A 32 31.72 6.09 -14.62
C GLU A 32 30.74 5.13 -15.32
N ASP A 33 29.65 5.67 -15.88
CA ASP A 33 28.65 4.90 -16.61
C ASP A 33 29.31 4.10 -17.74
N PRO A 34 28.92 2.84 -17.96
CA PRO A 34 29.38 2.09 -19.12
C PRO A 34 28.80 2.71 -20.40
N VAL A 35 29.66 3.43 -21.10
CA VAL A 35 29.35 4.04 -22.40
C VAL A 35 29.62 3.03 -23.51
N ASP A 36 28.72 2.92 -24.48
CA ASP A 36 28.97 2.11 -25.68
C ASP A 36 30.02 2.74 -26.61
N SER A 37 30.30 2.08 -27.75
CA SER A 37 31.29 2.59 -28.72
C SER A 37 30.93 3.94 -29.34
N ASP A 38 29.66 4.36 -29.21
CA ASP A 38 29.09 5.53 -29.87
C ASP A 38 28.91 6.69 -28.89
N GLY A 39 29.23 6.52 -27.61
CA GLY A 39 29.10 7.57 -26.60
C GLY A 39 27.77 7.53 -25.83
N GLU A 40 26.93 6.53 -26.06
CA GLU A 40 25.61 6.42 -25.45
C GLU A 40 25.67 5.59 -24.16
N VAL A 41 25.08 6.11 -23.09
CA VAL A 41 24.83 5.34 -21.86
C VAL A 41 23.70 4.35 -22.18
N LEU A 42 24.05 3.08 -22.32
CA LEU A 42 23.07 2.03 -22.60
C LEU A 42 22.13 1.90 -21.40
N GLY A 43 20.85 2.22 -21.57
CA GLY A 43 19.82 1.99 -20.56
C GLY A 43 19.65 0.49 -20.30
N PHE A 44 20.43 -0.06 -19.36
CA PHE A 44 20.41 -1.47 -18.98
C PHE A 44 19.00 -1.93 -18.58
N GLU A 45 18.19 -1.00 -18.05
CA GLU A 45 16.78 -1.18 -17.75
C GLU A 45 15.95 -1.67 -18.95
N ASN A 46 16.19 -1.15 -20.17
CA ASN A 46 15.46 -1.58 -21.37
C ASN A 46 15.70 -3.05 -21.73
N LEU A 47 16.91 -3.55 -21.45
CA LEU A 47 17.21 -4.97 -21.58
C LEU A 47 16.44 -5.79 -20.55
N VAL A 48 16.36 -5.30 -19.31
CA VAL A 48 15.60 -5.97 -18.23
C VAL A 48 14.11 -6.02 -18.57
N PHE A 49 13.51 -4.90 -19.03
CA PHE A 49 12.12 -4.88 -19.50
C PHE A 49 11.89 -5.89 -20.62
N SER A 50 12.77 -5.93 -21.61
CA SER A 50 12.68 -6.90 -22.72
C SER A 50 12.75 -8.36 -22.25
N ILE A 51 13.50 -8.64 -21.18
CA ILE A 51 13.56 -9.97 -20.57
C ILE A 51 12.23 -10.32 -19.90
N PHE A 52 11.63 -9.40 -19.15
CA PHE A 52 10.33 -9.62 -18.51
C PHE A 52 9.22 -9.82 -19.54
N GLU A 53 9.15 -8.98 -20.58
CA GLU A 53 8.21 -9.12 -21.69
C GLU A 53 8.35 -10.48 -22.40
N PHE A 54 9.58 -10.97 -22.58
CA PHE A 54 9.80 -12.31 -23.11
C PHE A 54 9.23 -13.40 -22.19
N VAL A 55 9.36 -13.28 -20.87
CA VAL A 55 8.76 -14.22 -19.91
C VAL A 55 7.23 -14.15 -19.95
N HIS A 56 6.64 -12.96 -20.02
CA HIS A 56 5.20 -12.77 -20.20
C HIS A 56 4.69 -13.46 -21.48
N ALA A 57 5.37 -13.27 -22.62
CA ALA A 57 5.01 -13.94 -23.87
C ALA A 57 5.04 -15.48 -23.78
N LEU A 58 5.94 -16.05 -22.97
CA LEU A 58 5.95 -17.49 -22.70
C LEU A 58 4.79 -17.92 -21.80
N LEU A 59 4.41 -17.09 -20.81
CA LEU A 59 3.33 -17.36 -19.86
C LEU A 59 1.96 -17.36 -20.54
N GLU A 60 1.72 -16.42 -21.46
CA GLU A 60 0.48 -16.32 -22.25
C GLU A 60 0.31 -17.48 -23.24
N ASN A 61 1.39 -18.17 -23.59
CA ASN A 61 1.35 -19.27 -24.55
C ASN A 61 1.18 -20.62 -23.86
N ASN A 62 0.03 -21.27 -24.06
CA ASN A 62 -0.28 -22.59 -23.49
C ASN A 62 0.75 -23.68 -23.78
N LYS A 63 1.53 -23.59 -24.87
CA LYS A 63 2.60 -24.56 -25.18
C LYS A 63 3.86 -24.29 -24.38
N PHE A 64 4.15 -23.04 -24.04
CA PHE A 64 5.42 -22.62 -23.45
C PHE A 64 5.34 -22.31 -21.96
N LYS A 65 4.16 -21.99 -21.42
CA LYS A 65 3.97 -21.64 -20.01
C LYS A 65 4.41 -22.73 -19.03
N SER A 66 4.37 -24.00 -19.45
CA SER A 66 4.93 -25.13 -18.68
C SER A 66 6.44 -25.02 -18.44
N THR A 67 7.17 -24.30 -19.31
CA THR A 67 8.60 -24.01 -19.15
C THR A 67 8.81 -22.98 -18.04
N VAL A 68 8.00 -21.93 -18.01
CA VAL A 68 8.02 -20.90 -16.94
C VAL A 68 7.71 -21.56 -15.60
N LYS A 69 6.64 -22.37 -15.54
CA LYS A 69 6.26 -23.14 -14.35
C LYS A 69 7.40 -23.96 -13.76
N LYS A 70 8.19 -24.65 -14.60
CA LYS A 70 9.34 -25.44 -14.15
C LYS A 70 10.51 -24.59 -13.65
N ALA A 71 10.62 -23.36 -14.12
CA ALA A 71 11.69 -22.44 -13.79
C ALA A 71 11.37 -21.51 -12.60
N LEU A 72 10.14 -21.58 -12.04
CA LEU A 72 9.68 -20.68 -10.98
C LEU A 72 10.65 -20.51 -9.80
N PRO A 73 11.30 -21.56 -9.24
CA PRO A 73 12.21 -21.39 -8.11
C PRO A 73 13.37 -20.43 -8.42
N GLU A 74 14.02 -20.59 -9.57
CA GLU A 74 15.11 -19.72 -9.99
C GLU A 74 14.58 -18.36 -10.47
N LEU A 75 13.50 -18.35 -11.25
CA LEU A 75 12.91 -17.12 -11.77
C LEU A 75 12.51 -16.17 -10.63
N ILE A 76 11.80 -16.66 -9.62
CA ILE A 76 11.36 -15.84 -8.48
C ILE A 76 12.57 -15.38 -7.64
N TYR A 77 13.59 -16.22 -7.50
CA TYR A 77 14.84 -15.79 -6.84
C TYR A 77 15.46 -14.58 -7.53
N TYR A 78 15.51 -14.54 -8.86
CA TYR A 78 16.03 -13.37 -9.60
C TYR A 78 15.07 -12.19 -9.62
N ILE A 79 13.75 -12.42 -9.67
CA ILE A 79 12.74 -11.36 -9.55
C ILE A 79 12.96 -10.57 -8.25
N LEU A 80 13.21 -11.25 -7.14
CA LEU A 80 13.49 -10.59 -5.84
C LEU A 80 14.70 -9.66 -5.88
N LEU A 81 15.71 -9.95 -6.72
CA LEU A 81 16.86 -9.07 -6.88
C LEU A 81 16.49 -7.79 -7.66
N TYR A 82 15.64 -7.91 -8.67
CA TYR A 82 15.13 -6.76 -9.45
C TYR A 82 14.11 -5.93 -8.69
N MET A 83 13.43 -6.53 -7.71
CA MET A 83 12.51 -5.82 -6.83
C MET A 83 13.22 -4.97 -5.77
N GLN A 84 14.55 -5.00 -5.62
CA GLN A 84 15.22 -4.16 -4.62
C GLN A 84 15.09 -2.67 -4.93
N ILE A 85 14.86 -1.87 -3.88
CA ILE A 85 14.88 -0.41 -3.96
C ILE A 85 16.26 0.12 -4.40
N THR A 86 16.29 1.00 -5.39
CA THR A 86 17.55 1.60 -5.90
C THR A 86 17.97 2.83 -5.09
N GLU A 87 19.25 3.22 -5.17
CA GLU A 87 19.72 4.47 -4.56
C GLU A 87 19.00 5.70 -5.13
N GLU A 88 18.66 5.69 -6.43
CA GLU A 88 17.91 6.78 -7.04
C GLU A 88 16.47 6.84 -6.51
N GLN A 89 15.79 5.71 -6.35
CA GLN A 89 14.47 5.65 -5.72
C GLN A 89 14.52 6.17 -4.27
N ILE A 90 15.55 5.80 -3.50
CA ILE A 90 15.77 6.32 -2.15
C ILE A 90 15.84 7.85 -2.16
N LYS A 91 16.64 8.45 -3.07
CA LYS A 91 16.76 9.91 -3.20
C LYS A 91 15.43 10.56 -3.57
N VAL A 92 14.77 10.06 -4.61
CA VAL A 92 13.50 10.60 -5.11
C VAL A 92 12.41 10.54 -4.03
N TRP A 93 12.22 9.39 -3.40
CA TRP A 93 11.19 9.20 -2.38
C TRP A 93 11.48 9.95 -1.08
N THR A 94 12.75 10.16 -0.74
CA THR A 94 13.13 11.01 0.39
C THR A 94 12.85 12.48 0.11
N ALA A 95 13.11 12.94 -1.12
CA ALA A 95 12.88 14.33 -1.53
C ALA A 95 11.40 14.66 -1.77
N ASN A 96 10.62 13.70 -2.25
CA ASN A 96 9.21 13.87 -2.58
C ASN A 96 8.33 12.74 -2.00
N PRO A 97 7.77 12.93 -0.80
CA PRO A 97 6.86 11.95 -0.19
C PRO A 97 5.58 11.67 -1.00
N GLN A 98 5.15 12.59 -1.88
CA GLN A 98 4.01 12.34 -2.76
C GLN A 98 4.35 11.29 -3.83
N GLN A 99 5.54 11.40 -4.42
CA GLN A 99 6.03 10.40 -5.36
C GLN A 99 6.14 9.02 -4.71
N PHE A 100 6.53 8.96 -3.43
CA PHE A 100 6.53 7.70 -2.69
C PHE A 100 5.12 7.10 -2.57
N VAL A 101 4.08 7.90 -2.31
CA VAL A 101 2.69 7.39 -2.28
C VAL A 101 2.29 6.88 -3.65
N GLU A 102 2.54 7.65 -4.70
CA GLU A 102 2.16 7.32 -6.09
C GLU A 102 2.88 6.07 -6.61
N ASP A 103 4.20 5.97 -6.42
CA ASP A 103 5.00 4.85 -6.93
C ASP A 103 4.74 3.53 -6.17
N GLU A 104 4.41 3.60 -4.89
CA GLU A 104 4.12 2.44 -4.04
C GLU A 104 2.62 2.18 -3.87
N ASP A 105 1.80 2.77 -4.74
CA ASP A 105 0.39 2.40 -4.84
C ASP A 105 0.20 1.11 -5.65
N ASP A 106 -0.76 0.29 -5.24
CA ASP A 106 -1.05 -0.97 -5.95
C ASP A 106 -1.60 -0.69 -7.37
N ASP A 107 -2.23 0.48 -7.59
CA ASP A 107 -2.77 0.94 -8.88
C ASP A 107 -1.90 2.03 -9.55
N THR A 108 -0.60 2.03 -9.27
CA THR A 108 0.35 3.03 -9.83
C THR A 108 0.45 2.99 -11.36
N PHE A 109 0.68 4.16 -11.98
CA PHE A 109 1.05 4.27 -13.39
C PHE A 109 2.56 4.29 -13.62
N SER A 110 3.36 4.34 -12.56
CA SER A 110 4.81 4.31 -12.65
C SER A 110 5.30 2.99 -13.22
N TYR A 111 6.31 3.04 -14.09
CA TYR A 111 6.87 1.86 -14.71
C TYR A 111 8.39 1.85 -14.52
N THR A 112 8.83 1.07 -13.55
CA THR A 112 10.25 0.86 -13.20
C THR A 112 10.59 -0.62 -13.24
N VAL A 113 11.87 -0.98 -13.24
CA VAL A 113 12.29 -2.39 -13.16
C VAL A 113 11.72 -3.08 -11.91
N ARG A 114 11.61 -2.37 -10.78
CA ARG A 114 11.02 -2.87 -9.54
C ARG A 114 9.54 -3.23 -9.71
N ILE A 115 8.75 -2.34 -10.31
CA ILE A 115 7.31 -2.54 -10.54
C ILE A 115 7.11 -3.65 -11.58
N ALA A 116 7.84 -3.62 -12.70
CA ALA A 116 7.74 -4.67 -13.72
C ALA A 116 8.13 -6.07 -13.20
N ALA A 117 9.09 -6.16 -12.27
CA ALA A 117 9.43 -7.40 -11.59
C ALA A 117 8.31 -7.89 -10.66
N GLN A 118 7.64 -6.96 -9.95
CA GLN A 118 6.46 -7.26 -9.14
C GLN A 118 5.28 -7.72 -10.00
N ASP A 119 5.01 -7.06 -11.13
CA ASP A 119 3.97 -7.46 -12.08
C ASP A 119 4.20 -8.87 -12.62
N LEU A 120 5.45 -9.20 -12.96
CA LEU A 120 5.82 -10.55 -13.38
C LEU A 120 5.59 -11.57 -12.26
N LEU A 121 5.89 -11.23 -10.99
CA LEU A 121 5.58 -12.07 -9.83
C LEU A 121 4.07 -12.30 -9.70
N LEU A 122 3.27 -11.25 -9.79
CA LEU A 122 1.81 -11.31 -9.71
C LEU A 122 1.25 -12.18 -10.84
N ALA A 123 1.76 -12.03 -12.06
CA ALA A 123 1.35 -12.82 -13.22
C ALA A 123 1.63 -14.31 -13.04
N VAL A 124 2.84 -14.70 -12.63
CA VAL A 124 3.15 -16.12 -12.39
C VAL A 124 2.42 -16.69 -11.17
N ALA A 125 2.13 -15.86 -10.17
CA ALA A 125 1.33 -16.25 -9.01
C ALA A 125 -0.14 -16.49 -9.38
N ALA A 126 -0.70 -15.69 -10.28
CA ALA A 126 -2.05 -15.89 -10.79
C ALA A 126 -2.17 -17.20 -11.61
N ASP A 127 -1.20 -17.48 -12.49
CA ASP A 127 -1.23 -18.65 -13.38
C ASP A 127 -0.86 -19.97 -12.67
N PHE A 128 0.04 -19.92 -11.67
CA PHE A 128 0.62 -21.09 -11.01
C PHE A 128 0.61 -20.99 -9.48
N GLN A 129 -0.54 -20.70 -8.87
CA GLN A 129 -0.67 -20.38 -7.43
C GLN A 129 0.14 -21.28 -6.48
N ASN A 130 -0.01 -22.61 -6.56
CA ASN A 130 0.67 -23.55 -5.63
C ASN A 130 2.19 -23.59 -5.86
N GLU A 131 2.59 -23.63 -7.12
CA GLU A 131 4.01 -23.71 -7.49
C GLU A 131 4.72 -22.39 -7.18
N SER A 132 4.06 -21.26 -7.41
CA SER A 132 4.56 -19.92 -7.07
C SER A 132 4.67 -19.74 -5.56
N ALA A 133 3.70 -20.21 -4.76
CA ALA A 133 3.82 -20.19 -3.30
C ALA A 133 5.02 -21.01 -2.81
N THR A 134 5.24 -22.20 -3.38
CA THR A 134 6.39 -23.06 -3.05
C THR A 134 7.72 -22.41 -3.44
N ALA A 135 7.79 -21.89 -4.66
CA ALA A 135 8.98 -21.25 -5.21
C ALA A 135 9.34 -19.97 -4.47
N LEU A 136 8.36 -19.09 -4.17
CA LEU A 136 8.58 -17.86 -3.43
C LEU A 136 9.01 -18.14 -1.98
N ALA A 137 8.40 -19.11 -1.30
CA ALA A 137 8.82 -19.49 0.05
C ALA A 137 10.28 -19.97 0.08
N ALA A 138 10.69 -20.80 -0.89
CA ALA A 138 12.07 -21.26 -1.00
C ALA A 138 13.05 -20.13 -1.35
N ALA A 139 12.69 -19.27 -2.31
CA ALA A 139 13.50 -18.14 -2.73
C ALA A 139 13.69 -17.12 -1.60
N ALA A 140 12.61 -16.72 -0.91
CA ALA A 140 12.67 -15.81 0.23
C ALA A 140 13.50 -16.40 1.38
N THR A 141 13.32 -17.70 1.70
CA THR A 141 14.12 -18.38 2.73
C THR A 141 15.61 -18.33 2.40
N ARG A 142 15.98 -18.60 1.15
CA ARG A 142 17.36 -18.54 0.69
C ARG A 142 17.92 -17.11 0.77
N HIS A 143 17.18 -16.14 0.25
CA HIS A 143 17.58 -14.72 0.28
C HIS A 143 17.78 -14.20 1.70
N LEU A 144 16.89 -14.52 2.63
CA LEU A 144 17.02 -14.11 4.03
C LEU A 144 18.25 -14.74 4.71
N GLN A 145 18.59 -15.99 4.37
CA GLN A 145 19.83 -16.63 4.86
C GLN A 145 21.08 -15.97 4.29
N GLU A 146 21.08 -15.66 2.99
CA GLU A 146 22.18 -14.97 2.31
C GLU A 146 22.35 -13.53 2.83
N ALA A 147 21.24 -12.83 3.09
CA ALA A 147 21.23 -11.48 3.65
C ALA A 147 21.77 -11.44 5.09
N GLU A 148 21.44 -12.44 5.91
CA GLU A 148 21.99 -12.55 7.26
C GLU A 148 23.51 -12.78 7.22
N GLN A 149 24.03 -13.56 6.27
CA GLN A 149 25.47 -13.69 6.06
C GLN A 149 26.09 -12.36 5.61
N ALA A 150 25.47 -11.66 4.67
CA ALA A 150 25.95 -10.35 4.19
C ALA A 150 26.00 -9.31 5.32
N LYS A 151 24.95 -9.27 6.16
CA LYS A 151 24.86 -8.44 7.36
C LYS A 151 25.99 -8.73 8.34
N ASN A 152 26.23 -10.00 8.65
CA ASN A 152 27.32 -10.41 9.55
C ASN A 152 28.71 -10.12 8.99
N ASN A 153 28.84 -10.03 7.66
CA ASN A 153 30.06 -9.59 6.98
C ASN A 153 30.19 -8.06 6.85
N GLY A 154 29.24 -7.29 7.39
CA GLY A 154 29.25 -5.82 7.37
C GLY A 154 28.86 -5.19 6.04
N ALA A 155 28.19 -5.92 5.15
CA ALA A 155 27.67 -5.34 3.91
C ALA A 155 26.58 -4.30 4.22
N GLU A 156 26.69 -3.09 3.69
CA GLU A 156 25.79 -1.97 4.04
C GLU A 156 24.34 -2.20 3.57
N HIS A 157 24.16 -2.70 2.35
CA HIS A 157 22.85 -2.81 1.69
C HIS A 157 22.13 -4.14 1.92
N TRP A 158 22.52 -4.94 2.91
CA TRP A 158 21.91 -6.24 3.21
C TRP A 158 20.38 -6.16 3.38
N TRP A 159 19.91 -5.03 3.93
CA TRP A 159 18.51 -4.78 4.25
C TRP A 159 17.60 -4.67 3.01
N LYS A 160 18.14 -4.34 1.82
CA LYS A 160 17.35 -4.25 0.59
C LYS A 160 16.75 -5.60 0.20
N ILE A 161 17.43 -6.70 0.53
CA ILE A 161 16.92 -8.06 0.34
C ILE A 161 15.76 -8.35 1.29
N HIS A 162 15.84 -7.93 2.55
CA HIS A 162 14.73 -8.04 3.50
C HIS A 162 13.51 -7.25 2.99
N GLU A 163 13.72 -6.01 2.55
CA GLU A 163 12.69 -5.14 1.99
C GLU A 163 12.00 -5.79 0.77
N ALA A 164 12.77 -6.28 -0.20
CA ALA A 164 12.24 -6.93 -1.40
C ALA A 164 11.50 -8.25 -1.09
N CYS A 165 12.02 -9.07 -0.16
CA CYS A 165 11.35 -10.29 0.28
C CYS A 165 10.01 -9.99 0.95
N MET A 166 9.96 -8.97 1.82
CA MET A 166 8.73 -8.52 2.46
C MET A 166 7.71 -8.01 1.44
N LEU A 167 8.15 -7.20 0.46
CA LEU A 167 7.30 -6.73 -0.63
C LEU A 167 6.69 -7.90 -1.41
N ALA A 168 7.52 -8.82 -1.88
CA ALA A 168 7.08 -9.95 -2.69
C ALA A 168 6.12 -10.87 -1.93
N LEU A 169 6.46 -11.26 -0.70
CA LEU A 169 5.61 -12.11 0.14
C LEU A 169 4.26 -11.40 0.42
N GLY A 170 4.28 -10.10 0.73
CA GLY A 170 3.08 -9.31 1.01
C GLY A 170 2.18 -9.08 -0.22
N SER A 171 2.78 -9.02 -1.42
CA SER A 171 2.07 -8.85 -2.70
C SER A 171 1.21 -10.07 -3.02
N VAL A 172 1.72 -11.27 -2.77
CA VAL A 172 1.01 -12.54 -3.01
C VAL A 172 0.57 -13.20 -1.69
N LYS A 173 0.23 -12.38 -0.68
CA LYS A 173 -0.01 -12.86 0.70
C LYS A 173 -1.02 -14.01 0.79
N SER A 174 -2.09 -13.98 0.00
CA SER A 174 -3.21 -14.93 0.06
C SER A 174 -2.74 -16.35 -0.27
N ILE A 175 -1.99 -16.51 -1.36
CA ILE A 175 -1.47 -17.83 -1.76
C ILE A 175 -0.44 -18.35 -0.75
N ILE A 176 0.32 -17.48 -0.08
CA ILE A 176 1.29 -17.87 0.95
C ILE A 176 0.56 -18.31 2.23
N THR A 177 -0.33 -17.48 2.78
CA THR A 177 -1.05 -17.81 4.02
C THR A 177 -1.90 -19.06 3.85
N ASP A 178 -2.57 -19.20 2.71
CA ASP A 178 -3.40 -20.39 2.43
C ASP A 178 -2.53 -21.64 2.27
N SER A 179 -1.39 -21.54 1.59
CA SER A 179 -0.50 -22.69 1.40
C SER A 179 0.14 -23.14 2.71
N VAL A 180 0.54 -22.21 3.59
CA VAL A 180 1.06 -22.52 4.93
C VAL A 180 -0.01 -23.17 5.79
N LYS A 181 -1.20 -22.56 5.88
CA LYS A 181 -2.31 -23.06 6.69
C LYS A 181 -2.73 -24.48 6.31
N ASN A 182 -2.67 -24.81 5.02
CA ASN A 182 -3.02 -26.13 4.50
C ASN A 182 -1.85 -27.11 4.44
N GLY A 183 -0.67 -26.75 4.96
CA GLY A 183 0.52 -27.61 4.94
C GLY A 183 1.04 -27.95 3.53
N ARG A 184 0.73 -27.12 2.53
CA ARG A 184 1.17 -27.31 1.13
C ARG A 184 2.63 -26.92 0.92
N ILE A 185 3.14 -26.01 1.75
CA ILE A 185 4.52 -25.52 1.69
C ILE A 185 5.16 -25.55 3.08
N HIS A 186 6.48 -25.71 3.11
CA HIS A 186 7.27 -25.55 4.33
C HIS A 186 7.85 -24.14 4.37
N PHE A 187 7.17 -23.24 5.06
CA PHE A 187 7.62 -21.88 5.30
C PHE A 187 7.41 -21.55 6.77
N ASP A 188 8.49 -21.15 7.45
CA ASP A 188 8.43 -20.75 8.86
C ASP A 188 7.81 -19.36 8.99
N MET A 189 6.48 -19.30 8.92
CA MET A 189 5.73 -18.05 9.01
C MET A 189 5.94 -17.35 10.36
N HIS A 190 6.02 -18.11 11.45
CA HIS A 190 6.27 -17.54 12.77
C HIS A 190 7.67 -16.93 12.84
N GLY A 191 8.69 -17.67 12.40
CA GLY A 191 10.06 -17.18 12.30
C GLY A 191 10.20 -15.98 11.36
N PHE A 192 9.49 -15.95 10.23
CA PHE A 192 9.47 -14.79 9.35
C PHE A 192 8.90 -13.55 10.05
N LEU A 193 7.74 -13.65 10.69
CA LEU A 193 7.14 -12.49 11.36
C LEU A 193 7.95 -12.02 12.57
N THR A 194 8.59 -12.93 13.31
CA THR A 194 9.33 -12.59 14.54
C THR A 194 10.79 -12.22 14.28
N ASN A 195 11.53 -13.06 13.55
CA ASN A 195 12.97 -12.90 13.36
C ASN A 195 13.34 -12.01 12.18
N VAL A 196 12.38 -11.74 11.27
CA VAL A 196 12.58 -10.81 10.14
C VAL A 196 11.76 -9.56 10.38
N VAL A 197 10.43 -9.63 10.25
CA VAL A 197 9.59 -8.42 10.24
C VAL A 197 9.67 -7.65 11.56
N LEU A 198 9.42 -8.32 12.69
CA LEU A 198 9.49 -7.67 14.01
C LEU A 198 10.92 -7.27 14.40
N ALA A 199 11.94 -8.07 14.03
CA ALA A 199 13.33 -7.71 14.26
C ALA A 199 13.71 -6.43 13.50
N ASP A 200 13.32 -6.33 12.22
CA ASP A 200 13.62 -5.20 11.35
C ASP A 200 12.93 -3.90 11.80
N LEU A 201 11.75 -3.98 12.44
CA LEU A 201 11.10 -2.81 13.07
C LEU A 201 11.94 -2.18 14.19
N ASN A 202 12.83 -2.96 14.81
CA ASN A 202 13.69 -2.49 15.89
C ASN A 202 15.08 -2.05 15.40
N LEU A 203 15.33 -2.09 14.09
CA LEU A 203 16.58 -1.66 13.49
C LEU A 203 16.49 -0.22 12.98
N SER A 204 17.60 0.52 13.11
CA SER A 204 17.76 1.88 12.60
C SER A 204 18.65 1.92 11.35
N VAL A 205 18.35 1.06 10.37
CA VAL A 205 19.17 0.90 9.16
C VAL A 205 18.65 1.76 8.00
N SER A 206 17.34 1.74 7.75
CA SER A 206 16.72 2.53 6.69
C SER A 206 15.23 2.78 6.99
N PRO A 207 14.70 3.99 6.75
CA PRO A 207 13.27 4.26 6.91
C PRO A 207 12.41 3.42 5.95
N PHE A 208 12.94 3.02 4.80
CA PHE A 208 12.23 2.19 3.83
C PHE A 208 12.11 0.74 4.31
N LEU A 209 13.10 0.22 5.04
CA LEU A 209 12.98 -1.09 5.69
C LEU A 209 11.92 -1.05 6.81
N LEU A 210 11.98 -0.03 7.66
CA LEU A 210 11.02 0.17 8.76
C LEU A 210 9.59 0.29 8.21
N GLY A 211 9.39 1.14 7.21
CA GLY A 211 8.09 1.30 6.54
C GLY A 211 7.60 0.00 5.91
N ARG A 212 8.48 -0.71 5.18
CA ARG A 212 8.13 -2.01 4.58
C ARG A 212 7.75 -3.05 5.62
N ALA A 213 8.45 -3.11 6.75
CA ALA A 213 8.14 -4.05 7.82
C ALA A 213 6.76 -3.77 8.45
N LEU A 214 6.39 -2.49 8.63
CA LEU A 214 5.03 -2.11 9.06
C LEU A 214 3.97 -2.57 8.04
N TRP A 215 4.20 -2.26 6.76
CA TRP A 215 3.30 -2.68 5.69
C TRP A 215 3.15 -4.20 5.63
N ALA A 216 4.27 -4.94 5.63
CA ALA A 216 4.28 -6.40 5.53
C ALA A 216 3.60 -7.05 6.74
N ALA A 217 3.82 -6.53 7.95
CA ALA A 217 3.10 -6.98 9.13
C ALA A 217 1.58 -6.88 8.92
N SER A 218 1.07 -5.76 8.41
CA SER A 218 -0.36 -5.62 8.15
C SER A 218 -0.89 -6.65 7.15
N ARG A 219 -0.09 -7.04 6.14
CA ARG A 219 -0.47 -8.05 5.13
C ARG A 219 -0.70 -9.43 5.75
N PHE A 220 0.05 -9.79 6.78
CA PHE A 220 0.02 -11.11 7.42
C PHE A 220 -0.79 -11.16 8.72
N THR A 221 -1.68 -10.19 8.96
CA THR A 221 -2.55 -10.12 10.14
C THR A 221 -3.20 -11.46 10.49
N VAL A 222 -3.72 -12.18 9.49
CA VAL A 222 -4.41 -13.48 9.67
C VAL A 222 -3.52 -14.63 10.16
N ALA A 223 -2.19 -14.46 10.12
CA ALA A 223 -1.21 -15.45 10.54
C ALA A 223 -0.54 -15.12 11.88
N MET A 224 -0.95 -14.01 12.54
CA MET A 224 -0.36 -13.55 13.79
C MET A 224 -1.03 -14.15 15.02
N SER A 225 -0.24 -14.31 16.10
CA SER A 225 -0.80 -14.52 17.44
C SER A 225 -1.32 -13.20 18.03
N PRO A 226 -2.19 -13.25 19.06
CA PRO A 226 -2.67 -12.05 19.75
C PRO A 226 -1.55 -11.17 20.32
N GLU A 227 -0.45 -11.76 20.79
CA GLU A 227 0.69 -11.04 21.36
C GLU A 227 1.49 -10.32 20.26
N LEU A 228 1.58 -10.94 19.10
CA LEU A 228 2.35 -10.43 17.98
C LEU A 228 1.63 -9.25 17.30
N ILE A 229 0.32 -9.35 17.13
CA ILE A 229 -0.47 -8.24 16.57
C ILE A 229 -0.43 -6.99 17.48
N GLN A 230 -0.44 -7.17 18.80
CA GLN A 230 -0.30 -6.04 19.74
C GLN A 230 1.04 -5.32 19.57
N GLN A 231 2.14 -6.05 19.41
CA GLN A 231 3.46 -5.46 19.16
C GLN A 231 3.51 -4.70 17.84
N PHE A 232 2.95 -5.27 16.77
CA PHE A 232 2.90 -4.61 15.48
C PHE A 232 2.00 -3.37 15.45
N LEU A 233 0.84 -3.41 16.11
CA LEU A 233 -0.03 -2.24 16.26
C LEU A 233 0.67 -1.12 17.03
N GLN A 234 1.35 -1.46 18.13
CA GLN A 234 2.15 -0.49 18.90
C GLN A 234 3.29 0.12 18.07
N ALA A 235 3.98 -0.69 17.26
CA ALA A 235 5.01 -0.21 16.35
C ALA A 235 4.43 0.69 15.25
N THR A 236 3.25 0.34 14.73
CA THR A 236 2.55 1.12 13.69
C THR A 236 2.10 2.49 14.22
N VAL A 237 1.57 2.56 15.43
CA VAL A 237 1.25 3.83 16.10
C VAL A 237 2.50 4.68 16.31
N SER A 238 3.62 4.06 16.74
CA SER A 238 4.91 4.75 16.84
C SER A 238 5.41 5.26 15.47
N GLY A 239 5.11 4.52 14.40
CA GLY A 239 5.42 4.88 13.01
C GLY A 239 4.71 6.14 12.52
N LEU A 240 3.56 6.52 13.11
CA LEU A 240 2.84 7.75 12.76
C LEU A 240 3.43 9.03 13.38
N HIS A 241 4.28 8.89 14.39
CA HIS A 241 4.80 10.02 15.16
C HIS A 241 5.57 11.02 14.27
N GLU A 242 5.49 12.32 14.58
CA GLU A 242 6.08 13.39 13.75
C GLU A 242 7.62 13.35 13.64
N THR A 243 8.27 12.64 14.57
CA THR A 243 9.72 12.41 14.54
C THR A 243 10.14 11.40 13.47
N GLN A 244 9.20 10.64 12.91
CA GLN A 244 9.48 9.67 11.86
C GLN A 244 9.54 10.34 10.49
N PRO A 245 10.42 9.84 9.59
CA PRO A 245 10.44 10.29 8.20
C PRO A 245 9.08 10.09 7.51
N PRO A 246 8.73 10.91 6.49
CA PRO A 246 7.45 10.81 5.80
C PRO A 246 7.14 9.41 5.27
N SER A 247 8.12 8.70 4.69
CA SER A 247 7.93 7.34 4.14
C SER A 247 7.49 6.32 5.20
N VAL A 248 8.01 6.41 6.43
CA VAL A 248 7.60 5.57 7.55
C VAL A 248 6.16 5.86 7.96
N ARG A 249 5.82 7.15 8.08
CA ARG A 249 4.47 7.58 8.47
C ARG A 249 3.43 7.15 7.43
N ILE A 250 3.73 7.34 6.15
CA ILE A 250 2.89 6.88 5.02
C ILE A 250 2.70 5.35 5.07
N SER A 251 3.78 4.60 5.30
CA SER A 251 3.71 3.14 5.41
C SER A 251 2.87 2.70 6.61
N ALA A 252 2.95 3.43 7.73
CA ALA A 252 2.11 3.19 8.90
C ALA A 252 0.62 3.45 8.61
N VAL A 253 0.29 4.47 7.81
CA VAL A 253 -1.08 4.72 7.33
C VAL A 253 -1.59 3.55 6.49
N ARG A 254 -0.82 3.10 5.48
CA ARG A 254 -1.17 1.90 4.68
C ARG A 254 -1.34 0.66 5.56
N ALA A 255 -0.49 0.49 6.58
CA ALA A 255 -0.59 -0.62 7.52
C ALA A 255 -1.87 -0.56 8.38
N ILE A 256 -2.25 0.63 8.88
CA ILE A 256 -3.50 0.84 9.63
C ILE A 256 -4.71 0.50 8.78
N TRP A 257 -4.73 0.96 7.52
CA TRP A 257 -5.78 0.60 6.57
C TRP A 257 -5.89 -0.93 6.45
N GLY A 258 -4.75 -1.61 6.25
CA GLY A 258 -4.68 -3.06 6.13
C GLY A 258 -5.14 -3.82 7.38
N TYR A 259 -4.85 -3.30 8.58
CA TYR A 259 -5.35 -3.85 9.84
C TYR A 259 -6.86 -3.65 9.98
N CYS A 260 -7.38 -2.46 9.70
CA CYS A 260 -8.81 -2.18 9.79
C CYS A 260 -9.61 -3.11 8.86
N ASP A 261 -9.18 -3.25 7.61
CA ASP A 261 -9.83 -4.12 6.63
C ASP A 261 -9.83 -5.59 7.08
N GLN A 262 -8.65 -6.14 7.38
CA GLN A 262 -8.53 -7.56 7.70
C GLN A 262 -9.16 -7.95 9.04
N LEU A 263 -9.08 -7.08 10.05
CA LEU A 263 -9.70 -7.34 11.35
C LEU A 263 -11.22 -7.22 11.32
N LYS A 264 -11.77 -6.39 10.42
CA LYS A 264 -13.21 -6.37 10.14
C LYS A 264 -13.67 -7.68 9.49
N ILE A 265 -12.95 -8.15 8.46
CA ILE A 265 -13.26 -9.41 7.77
C ILE A 265 -13.20 -10.61 8.73
N SER A 266 -12.28 -10.60 9.69
CA SER A 266 -12.10 -11.66 10.69
C SER A 266 -12.87 -11.44 12.00
N GLU A 267 -13.76 -10.45 12.06
CA GLU A 267 -14.58 -10.10 13.24
C GLU A 267 -13.76 -9.94 14.53
N SER A 268 -12.52 -9.46 14.41
CA SER A 268 -11.53 -9.38 15.48
C SER A 268 -11.09 -7.95 15.80
N THR A 269 -11.93 -6.95 15.48
CA THR A 269 -11.62 -5.51 15.65
C THR A 269 -11.36 -5.08 17.08
N HIS A 270 -11.76 -5.87 18.09
CA HIS A 270 -11.51 -5.61 19.50
C HIS A 270 -10.02 -5.42 19.83
N VAL A 271 -9.11 -6.07 19.09
CA VAL A 271 -7.66 -5.92 19.29
C VAL A 271 -7.13 -4.53 18.88
N LEU A 272 -7.86 -3.84 18.00
CA LEU A 272 -7.50 -2.51 17.48
C LEU A 272 -8.05 -1.38 18.35
N GLN A 273 -9.12 -1.62 19.10
CA GLN A 273 -9.82 -0.63 19.92
C GLN A 273 -8.90 0.20 20.84
N PRO A 274 -7.92 -0.39 21.57
CA PRO A 274 -7.03 0.38 22.43
C PRO A 274 -6.15 1.40 21.68
N PHE A 275 -5.93 1.19 20.39
CA PHE A 275 -5.04 2.02 19.56
C PHE A 275 -5.79 3.10 18.77
N LEU A 276 -7.12 2.99 18.65
CA LEU A 276 -7.94 3.91 17.86
C LEU A 276 -7.75 5.39 18.23
N PRO A 277 -7.66 5.81 19.51
CA PRO A 277 -7.42 7.21 19.86
C PRO A 277 -6.11 7.74 19.28
N SER A 278 -5.02 6.99 19.42
CA SER A 278 -3.69 7.37 18.94
C SER A 278 -3.61 7.35 17.42
N ILE A 279 -4.26 6.37 16.78
CA ILE A 279 -4.38 6.28 15.32
C ILE A 279 -5.10 7.54 14.79
N LEU A 280 -6.26 7.88 15.36
CA LEU A 280 -7.03 9.04 14.93
C LEU A 280 -6.23 10.34 15.04
N ASP A 281 -5.60 10.58 16.20
CA ASP A 281 -4.82 11.79 16.41
C ASP A 281 -3.60 11.84 15.46
N GLY A 282 -2.94 10.71 15.22
CA GLY A 282 -1.83 10.61 14.27
C GLY A 282 -2.23 10.87 12.81
N LEU A 283 -3.38 10.33 12.38
CA LEU A 283 -3.93 10.57 11.03
C LEU A 283 -4.30 12.04 10.83
N ILE A 284 -5.05 12.64 11.76
CA ILE A 284 -5.40 14.07 11.70
C ILE A 284 -4.14 14.92 11.65
N HIS A 285 -3.15 14.63 12.49
CA HIS A 285 -1.90 15.37 12.50
C HIS A 285 -1.15 15.26 11.16
N LEU A 286 -1.05 14.06 10.57
CA LEU A 286 -0.42 13.87 9.26
C LEU A 286 -1.15 14.65 8.15
N ALA A 287 -2.48 14.64 8.13
CA ALA A 287 -3.28 15.39 7.17
C ALA A 287 -3.11 16.92 7.26
N THR A 288 -2.67 17.45 8.40
CA THR A 288 -2.36 18.89 8.51
C THR A 288 -1.02 19.28 7.89
N GLN A 289 -0.12 18.32 7.67
CA GLN A 289 1.24 18.54 7.18
C GLN A 289 1.39 18.28 5.68
N PHE A 290 0.55 17.40 5.11
CA PHE A 290 0.62 16.99 3.71
C PHE A 290 -0.68 17.33 2.95
N SER A 291 -0.60 17.37 1.63
CA SER A 291 -1.74 17.56 0.72
C SER A 291 -1.83 16.40 -0.28
N SER A 292 -2.64 16.55 -1.33
CA SER A 292 -2.62 15.67 -2.52
C SER A 292 -2.69 14.17 -2.19
N GLU A 293 -1.76 13.36 -2.68
CA GLU A 293 -1.76 11.90 -2.61
C GLU A 293 -1.66 11.40 -1.17
N VAL A 294 -0.75 11.95 -0.36
CA VAL A 294 -0.66 11.61 1.08
C VAL A 294 -1.96 11.97 1.81
N LEU A 295 -2.58 13.12 1.51
CA LEU A 295 -3.85 13.49 2.13
C LEU A 295 -4.99 12.53 1.73
N ASN A 296 -5.05 12.13 0.46
CA ASN A 296 -6.04 11.17 -0.02
C ASN A 296 -5.94 9.84 0.73
N LEU A 297 -4.73 9.30 0.83
CA LEU A 297 -4.45 8.08 1.59
C LEU A 297 -4.87 8.20 3.06
N VAL A 298 -4.60 9.34 3.69
CA VAL A 298 -5.01 9.59 5.09
C VAL A 298 -6.53 9.67 5.24
N MET A 299 -7.22 10.32 4.30
CA MET A 299 -8.67 10.46 4.32
C MET A 299 -9.37 9.11 4.09
N GLU A 300 -8.87 8.28 3.18
CA GLU A 300 -9.34 6.90 2.98
C GLU A 300 -9.14 6.06 4.25
N THR A 301 -7.97 6.18 4.87
CA THR A 301 -7.65 5.46 6.11
C THR A 301 -8.52 5.95 7.27
N LEU A 302 -8.76 7.25 7.38
CA LEU A 302 -9.66 7.82 8.38
C LEU A 302 -11.10 7.30 8.20
N CYS A 303 -11.56 7.18 6.94
CA CYS A 303 -12.87 6.63 6.62
C CYS A 303 -13.02 5.20 7.13
N ILE A 304 -12.09 4.29 6.82
CA ILE A 304 -12.19 2.91 7.30
C ILE A 304 -12.03 2.81 8.83
N VAL A 305 -11.20 3.66 9.46
CA VAL A 305 -11.08 3.73 10.93
C VAL A 305 -12.42 4.06 11.60
N CYS A 306 -13.23 4.95 11.00
CA CYS A 306 -14.57 5.29 11.51
C CYS A 306 -15.52 4.09 11.59
N THR A 307 -15.25 3.03 10.82
CA THR A 307 -16.09 1.83 10.72
C THR A 307 -15.69 0.70 11.67
N VAL A 308 -14.60 0.86 12.43
CA VAL A 308 -14.06 -0.21 13.30
C VAL A 308 -14.89 -0.38 14.58
N ASP A 309 -15.21 0.72 15.24
CA ASP A 309 -16.01 0.74 16.47
C ASP A 309 -16.93 1.98 16.48
N PRO A 310 -18.25 1.81 16.27
CA PRO A 310 -19.20 2.91 16.29
C PRO A 310 -19.22 3.70 17.60
N ALA A 311 -18.95 3.05 18.74
CA ALA A 311 -18.93 3.73 20.03
C ALA A 311 -17.74 4.68 20.15
N PHE A 312 -16.55 4.22 19.73
CA PHE A 312 -15.37 5.08 19.60
C PHE A 312 -15.65 6.24 18.65
N THR A 313 -16.11 5.98 17.42
CA THR A 313 -16.38 7.01 16.40
C THR A 313 -17.35 8.07 16.91
N ALA A 314 -18.43 7.68 17.60
CA ALA A 314 -19.36 8.61 18.22
C ALA A 314 -18.71 9.46 19.31
N SER A 315 -17.81 8.88 20.12
CA SER A 315 -17.12 9.61 21.19
C SER A 315 -16.16 10.70 20.69
N VAL A 316 -15.69 10.59 19.43
CA VAL A 316 -14.73 11.50 18.79
C VAL A 316 -15.29 12.22 17.57
N GLU A 317 -16.61 12.16 17.35
CA GLU A 317 -17.29 12.88 16.26
C GLU A 317 -16.98 14.39 16.29
N ASN A 318 -16.83 14.95 17.50
CA ASN A 318 -16.47 16.35 17.73
C ASN A 318 -15.07 16.73 17.23
N LYS A 319 -14.22 15.75 16.91
CA LYS A 319 -12.93 15.93 16.23
C LYS A 319 -13.06 15.63 14.74
N ILE A 320 -13.65 14.47 14.39
CA ILE A 320 -13.71 13.98 13.00
C ILE A 320 -14.55 14.91 12.13
N CYS A 321 -15.78 15.24 12.54
CA CYS A 321 -16.70 16.00 11.71
C CYS A 321 -16.17 17.42 11.39
N PRO A 322 -15.70 18.22 12.37
CA PRO A 322 -15.06 19.50 12.07
C PRO A 322 -13.82 19.40 11.18
N PHE A 323 -12.98 18.39 11.40
CA PHE A 323 -11.80 18.14 10.59
C PHE A 323 -12.19 17.87 9.12
N THR A 324 -13.13 16.95 8.90
CA THR A 324 -13.61 16.61 7.55
C THR A 324 -14.27 17.83 6.87
N ILE A 325 -15.04 18.63 7.60
CA ILE A 325 -15.60 19.90 7.08
C ILE A 325 -14.48 20.86 6.65
N ALA A 326 -13.44 21.00 7.48
CA ALA A 326 -12.32 21.89 7.16
C ALA A 326 -11.58 21.45 5.90
N ILE A 327 -11.32 20.14 5.75
CA ILE A 327 -10.70 19.57 4.55
C ILE A 327 -11.60 19.76 3.32
N PHE A 328 -12.89 19.45 3.46
CA PHE A 328 -13.89 19.60 2.41
C PHE A 328 -13.97 21.02 1.84
N LEU A 329 -13.90 22.03 2.72
CA LEU A 329 -13.91 23.43 2.30
C LEU A 329 -12.55 23.88 1.75
N LYS A 330 -11.44 23.50 2.41
CA LYS A 330 -10.08 23.89 2.03
C LYS A 330 -9.72 23.40 0.62
N TYR A 331 -10.09 22.17 0.29
CA TYR A 331 -9.81 21.54 -1.00
C TYR A 331 -11.07 21.41 -1.86
N SER A 332 -11.99 22.36 -1.73
CA SER A 332 -13.29 22.34 -2.43
C SER A 332 -13.20 22.33 -3.96
N ASN A 333 -12.07 22.70 -4.55
CA ASN A 333 -11.83 22.59 -5.99
C ASN A 333 -11.41 21.17 -6.43
N ASP A 334 -11.02 20.30 -5.49
CA ASP A 334 -10.58 18.93 -5.76
C ASP A 334 -11.78 17.96 -5.60
N PRO A 335 -12.28 17.35 -6.70
CA PRO A 335 -13.39 16.41 -6.63
C PRO A 335 -13.05 15.12 -5.88
N VAL A 336 -11.79 14.69 -5.87
CA VAL A 336 -11.35 13.48 -5.17
C VAL A 336 -11.46 13.69 -3.67
N VAL A 337 -10.88 14.79 -3.16
CA VAL A 337 -10.96 15.14 -1.74
C VAL A 337 -12.40 15.37 -1.29
N ALA A 338 -13.23 15.98 -2.15
CA ALA A 338 -14.65 16.16 -1.89
C ALA A 338 -15.40 14.81 -1.76
N SER A 339 -15.09 13.84 -2.62
CA SER A 339 -15.64 12.47 -2.53
C SER A 339 -15.21 11.77 -1.24
N LEU A 340 -13.92 11.83 -0.89
CA LEU A 340 -13.40 11.23 0.33
C LEU A 340 -14.02 11.84 1.60
N ALA A 341 -14.24 13.16 1.60
CA ALA A 341 -14.95 13.83 2.69
C ALA A 341 -16.41 13.36 2.79
N GLN A 342 -17.10 13.17 1.65
CA GLN A 342 -18.45 12.62 1.61
C GLN A 342 -18.49 11.20 2.18
N ASP A 343 -17.51 10.35 1.88
CA ASP A 343 -17.47 8.99 2.41
C ASP A 343 -17.38 9.00 3.95
N ILE A 344 -16.55 9.86 4.53
CA ILE A 344 -16.48 10.02 5.99
C ILE A 344 -17.83 10.51 6.56
N PHE A 345 -18.46 11.51 5.94
CA PHE A 345 -19.78 11.98 6.37
C PHE A 345 -20.84 10.87 6.29
N LYS A 346 -20.78 10.02 5.26
CA LYS A 346 -21.67 8.88 5.09
C LYS A 346 -21.48 7.86 6.22
N GLU A 347 -20.25 7.56 6.62
CA GLU A 347 -19.99 6.66 7.75
C GLU A 347 -20.48 7.25 9.08
N LEU A 348 -20.26 8.55 9.32
CA LEU A 348 -20.80 9.21 10.52
C LEU A 348 -22.34 9.21 10.55
N ALA A 349 -23.01 9.45 9.42
CA ALA A 349 -24.48 9.49 9.35
C ALA A 349 -25.13 8.13 9.65
N GLN A 350 -24.41 7.01 9.42
CA GLN A 350 -24.88 5.66 9.74
C GLN A 350 -24.86 5.35 11.24
N ILE A 351 -24.20 6.17 12.06
CA ILE A 351 -24.11 6.00 13.52
C ILE A 351 -25.13 6.93 14.19
N GLU A 352 -26.16 6.37 14.83
CA GLU A 352 -27.25 7.14 15.46
C GLU A 352 -26.74 8.22 16.43
N ALA A 353 -25.76 7.88 17.28
CA ALA A 353 -25.17 8.80 18.25
C ALA A 353 -24.41 9.98 17.60
N CYS A 354 -23.99 9.87 16.34
CA CYS A 354 -23.33 10.94 15.60
C CYS A 354 -24.32 11.90 14.94
N GLN A 355 -25.55 11.46 14.63
CA GLN A 355 -26.46 12.18 13.73
C GLN A 355 -26.79 13.60 14.22
N GLY A 356 -27.24 13.75 15.47
CA GLY A 356 -27.58 15.06 16.03
C GLY A 356 -26.37 16.02 16.06
N PRO A 357 -25.25 15.64 16.70
CA PRO A 357 -24.02 16.44 16.72
C PRO A 357 -23.48 16.78 15.33
N MET A 358 -23.45 15.81 14.41
CA MET A 358 -22.96 16.00 13.04
C MET A 358 -23.86 16.95 12.25
N GLN A 359 -25.18 16.79 12.32
CA GLN A 359 -26.13 17.67 11.63
C GLN A 359 -25.97 19.12 12.08
N MET A 360 -25.84 19.37 13.39
CA MET A 360 -25.63 20.71 13.92
C MET A 360 -24.37 21.39 13.36
N ARG A 361 -23.35 20.62 12.96
CA ARG A 361 -22.08 21.14 12.42
C ARG A 361 -22.07 21.20 10.89
N LEU A 362 -22.56 20.16 10.22
CA LEU A 362 -22.47 20.00 8.77
C LEU A 362 -23.57 20.78 8.03
N ILE A 363 -24.82 20.77 8.52
CA ILE A 363 -25.95 21.39 7.81
C ILE A 363 -25.75 22.88 7.56
N PRO A 364 -25.29 23.71 8.52
CA PRO A 364 -25.01 25.12 8.26
C PRO A 364 -24.00 25.32 7.12
N THR A 365 -22.99 24.46 7.03
CA THR A 365 -21.99 24.48 5.95
C THR A 365 -22.62 24.14 4.61
N LEU A 366 -23.43 23.08 4.54
CA LEU A 366 -24.13 22.70 3.31
C LEU A 366 -25.12 23.78 2.84
N VAL A 367 -25.86 24.38 3.78
CA VAL A 367 -26.78 25.50 3.48
C VAL A 367 -26.01 26.70 2.92
N SER A 368 -24.86 27.04 3.51
CA SER A 368 -23.99 28.12 3.01
C SER A 368 -23.53 27.86 1.57
N ILE A 369 -23.11 26.62 1.26
CA ILE A 369 -22.72 26.21 -0.09
C ILE A 369 -23.89 26.32 -1.07
N MET A 370 -25.08 25.85 -0.69
CA MET A 370 -26.29 25.91 -1.53
C MET A 370 -26.78 27.34 -1.79
N GLN A 371 -26.50 28.27 -0.87
CA GLN A 371 -26.85 29.69 -1.00
C GLN A 371 -25.78 30.50 -1.72
N ALA A 372 -24.59 29.93 -1.96
CA ALA A 372 -23.52 30.60 -2.66
C ALA A 372 -23.91 30.80 -4.15
N PRO A 373 -23.51 31.93 -4.77
CA PRO A 373 -23.68 32.12 -6.21
C PRO A 373 -23.05 30.97 -7.01
N ALA A 374 -23.74 30.47 -8.04
CA ALA A 374 -23.31 29.28 -8.79
C ALA A 374 -21.91 29.43 -9.44
N ASP A 375 -21.52 30.65 -9.80
CA ASP A 375 -20.19 31.01 -10.30
C ASP A 375 -19.08 30.96 -9.23
N LYS A 376 -19.47 30.90 -7.96
CA LYS A 376 -18.57 30.84 -6.80
C LYS A 376 -18.54 29.47 -6.12
N ILE A 377 -19.34 28.51 -6.58
CA ILE A 377 -19.29 27.14 -6.08
C ILE A 377 -18.08 26.44 -6.72
N PRO A 378 -17.10 25.98 -5.92
CA PRO A 378 -15.91 25.28 -6.40
C PRO A 378 -16.26 24.05 -7.26
N ALA A 379 -15.50 23.83 -8.33
CA ALA A 379 -15.79 22.77 -9.31
C ALA A 379 -15.78 21.36 -8.70
N GLY A 380 -14.91 21.12 -7.71
CA GLY A 380 -14.85 19.83 -6.99
C GLY A 380 -16.16 19.50 -6.28
N LEU A 381 -16.80 20.50 -5.65
CA LEU A 381 -18.10 20.32 -5.00
C LEU A 381 -19.23 20.06 -6.00
N CYS A 382 -19.15 20.65 -7.20
CA CYS A 382 -20.12 20.43 -8.27
C CYS A 382 -20.00 19.01 -8.86
N ALA A 383 -18.78 18.51 -9.07
CA ALA A 383 -18.53 17.22 -9.71
C ALA A 383 -19.11 16.04 -8.91
N VAL A 384 -19.00 16.09 -7.58
CA VAL A 384 -19.52 15.05 -6.68
C VAL A 384 -21.05 15.00 -6.64
N SER A 385 -21.73 16.07 -7.09
CA SER A 385 -23.19 16.16 -7.13
C SER A 385 -23.85 15.57 -8.38
N ALA A 386 -23.08 15.12 -9.39
CA ALA A 386 -23.61 14.74 -10.70
C ALA A 386 -23.29 13.30 -11.12
N PRO A 387 -24.23 12.35 -11.02
CA PRO A 387 -24.23 11.17 -11.86
C PRO A 387 -25.06 11.49 -13.13
N GLY A 388 -24.34 11.70 -14.24
CA GLY A 388 -24.81 11.64 -15.63
C GLY A 388 -26.27 12.01 -15.93
N GLU A 389 -26.58 13.30 -16.03
CA GLU A 389 -27.56 13.86 -16.97
C GLU A 389 -27.52 15.39 -16.84
N VAL A 390 -27.45 16.09 -17.97
CA VAL A 390 -27.43 17.57 -18.03
C VAL A 390 -28.78 18.09 -17.54
N ILE A 391 -28.87 18.49 -16.27
CA ILE A 391 -30.05 19.11 -15.66
C ILE A 391 -29.60 20.35 -14.86
N PRO A 392 -30.34 21.49 -14.90
CA PRO A 392 -29.85 22.78 -14.40
C PRO A 392 -29.52 22.78 -12.90
N CYS A 393 -28.47 23.53 -12.53
CA CYS A 393 -27.82 23.67 -11.21
C CYS A 393 -28.72 23.96 -9.98
N SER A 394 -30.04 24.09 -10.11
CA SER A 394 -30.95 24.34 -8.98
C SER A 394 -31.55 23.07 -8.37
N LEU A 395 -31.33 21.88 -8.97
CA LEU A 395 -31.99 20.64 -8.56
C LEU A 395 -31.05 19.54 -8.05
N THR A 396 -29.73 19.68 -8.18
CA THR A 396 -28.76 18.58 -7.98
C THR A 396 -28.24 18.43 -6.55
N TYR A 397 -28.20 19.50 -5.74
CA TYR A 397 -27.89 19.40 -4.30
C TYR A 397 -28.92 18.55 -3.52
N GLY A 398 -30.08 18.32 -4.12
CA GLY A 398 -31.13 17.47 -3.58
C GLY A 398 -30.78 15.98 -3.56
N ARG A 399 -29.78 15.45 -4.28
CA ARG A 399 -29.52 13.99 -4.32
C ARG A 399 -28.59 13.46 -3.22
N VAL A 400 -27.53 14.19 -2.85
CA VAL A 400 -26.74 13.86 -1.65
C VAL A 400 -27.63 14.00 -0.41
N LEU A 401 -28.47 15.04 -0.40
CA LEU A 401 -29.58 15.11 0.53
C LEU A 401 -30.55 13.96 0.33
N CYS A 402 -31.03 13.55 -0.84
CA CYS A 402 -32.00 12.46 -1.00
C CYS A 402 -31.48 11.06 -0.65
N ASP A 403 -30.20 10.74 -0.74
CA ASP A 403 -29.70 9.44 -0.23
C ASP A 403 -29.58 9.45 1.29
N VAL A 404 -29.15 10.60 1.83
CA VAL A 404 -29.12 10.86 3.26
C VAL A 404 -30.55 11.01 3.83
N GLN A 405 -31.49 11.55 3.05
CA GLN A 405 -32.86 11.95 3.39
C GLN A 405 -33.90 10.88 3.05
N SER A 406 -33.71 10.06 2.01
CA SER A 406 -34.54 8.87 1.78
C SER A 406 -34.29 7.83 2.86
N ARG A 407 -33.08 7.75 3.42
CA ARG A 407 -32.82 6.99 4.65
C ARG A 407 -33.30 7.73 5.92
N PHE A 408 -33.31 9.07 5.96
CA PHE A 408 -33.96 9.83 7.05
C PHE A 408 -35.49 9.67 7.07
N GLU A 409 -36.16 9.44 5.93
CA GLU A 409 -37.60 9.21 5.86
C GLU A 409 -38.01 7.81 6.35
N THR A 410 -37.17 6.80 6.13
CA THR A 410 -37.39 5.44 6.66
C THR A 410 -37.35 5.40 8.19
N THR A 411 -36.49 6.20 8.83
CA THR A 411 -36.44 6.34 10.30
C THR A 411 -37.59 7.19 10.84
N ARG A 412 -38.12 8.13 10.04
CA ARG A 412 -39.27 8.96 10.40
C ARG A 412 -40.59 8.17 10.44
N GLN A 413 -40.73 7.10 9.65
CA GLN A 413 -41.91 6.22 9.70
C GLN A 413 -41.95 5.23 10.88
N GLN A 414 -40.89 5.17 11.71
CA GLN A 414 -40.93 4.41 12.97
C GLN A 414 -41.26 5.29 14.20
N TRP A 415 -41.39 6.60 14.01
CA TRP A 415 -41.66 7.58 15.09
C TRP A 415 -42.85 8.51 14.80
N LEU A 416 -43.68 8.17 13.81
CA LEU A 416 -45.09 8.58 13.67
C LEU A 416 -45.94 7.32 13.74
#